data_AF-A0A7X6TQ05-F1
#
_entry.id   AF-A0A7X6TQ05-F1
#
_cell.length_a   1.000
_cell.length_b   1.000
_cell.length_c   1.000
_cell.angle_alpha   90.00
_cell.angle_beta   90.00
_cell.angle_gamma   90.00
#
_symmetry.space_group_name_H-M   'P 1'
#
loop_
_entity.id
_entity.type
_entity.pdbx_description
1 polymer ?
#
loop_
_entity_poly.entity_id
_entity_poly.type
_entity_poly.pdbx_seq_one_letter_code
_entity_poly.pdbx_strand_id
1 'polypeptide(L)'
;MTTDKKLNLLTVKGFKSLRSVENLQLKSLNVLIGGNGVGKSNFVDYFRMLDEMMAGRLQLWVRNQGGADRLLSYGVKETQKIHSSLSFGGNEYLFELEPTV
;
A
#
# COMPACT_ATOMS: atom_id res chain seq x y z
N MET A 1 19.23 -1.18 24.02
CA MET A 1 17.85 -0.71 23.76
C MET A 1 17.67 -0.61 22.25
N THR A 2 17.25 -1.70 21.60
CA THR A 2 16.88 -1.65 20.19
C THR A 2 15.58 -0.86 20.08
N THR A 3 15.64 0.33 19.48
CA THR A 3 14.44 1.13 19.23
C THR A 3 13.55 0.31 18.30
N ASP A 4 12.48 -0.25 18.84
CA ASP A 4 11.56 -1.13 18.14
C ASP A 4 10.72 -0.27 17.17
N LYS A 5 11.32 0.10 16.03
CA LYS A 5 10.72 0.95 14.99
C LYS A 5 9.70 0.12 14.19
N LYS A 6 8.59 -0.24 14.84
CA LYS A 6 7.47 -0.94 14.22
C LYS A 6 6.55 0.04 13.52
N LEU A 7 5.98 -0.41 12.40
CA LEU A 7 4.91 0.32 11.72
C LEU A 7 3.71 0.44 12.67
N ASN A 8 3.33 1.67 13.02
CA ASN A 8 2.24 1.95 13.97
C ASN A 8 1.10 2.75 13.34
N LEU A 9 1.35 3.46 12.24
CA LEU A 9 0.33 4.20 11.50
C LEU A 9 0.52 4.01 10.00
N LEU A 10 -0.58 3.73 9.29
CA LEU A 10 -0.59 3.60 7.84
C LEU A 10 -1.71 4.44 7.23
N THR A 11 -1.34 5.24 6.23
CA THR A 11 -2.27 5.82 5.26
C THR A 11 -1.92 5.28 3.88
N VAL A 12 -2.92 4.77 3.15
CA VAL A 12 -2.80 4.36 1.74
C VAL A 12 -4.03 4.81 0.98
N LYS A 13 -3.80 5.44 -0.18
CA LYS A 13 -4.85 5.94 -1.06
C LYS A 13 -4.59 5.51 -2.49
N GLY A 14 -5.65 5.19 -3.22
CA GLY A 14 -5.59 4.91 -4.65
C GLY A 14 -5.01 3.53 -5.03
N PHE A 15 -4.94 2.57 -4.11
CA PHE A 15 -4.39 1.23 -4.38
C PHE A 15 -5.47 0.14 -4.47
N LYS A 16 -5.65 -0.47 -5.64
CA LYS A 16 -6.66 -1.52 -5.91
C LYS A 16 -8.03 -1.10 -5.36
N SER A 17 -8.67 -1.90 -4.50
CA SER A 17 -9.93 -1.52 -3.86
C SER A 17 -9.77 -0.56 -2.66
N LEU A 18 -8.55 -0.27 -2.21
CA LEU A 18 -8.26 0.64 -1.10
C LEU A 18 -8.28 2.09 -1.61
N ARG A 19 -9.50 2.62 -1.78
CA ARG A 19 -9.71 4.02 -2.18
C ARG A 19 -9.00 4.99 -1.24
N SER A 20 -9.30 4.86 0.05
CA SER A 20 -8.68 5.63 1.12
C SER A 20 -8.73 4.83 2.42
N VAL A 21 -7.55 4.50 2.93
CA VAL A 21 -7.35 4.02 4.30
C VAL A 21 -6.51 5.09 4.97
N GLU A 22 -7.04 5.74 6.00
CA GLU A 22 -6.41 6.89 6.63
C GLU A 22 -6.13 6.60 8.09
N ASN A 23 -4.90 6.90 8.53
CA ASN A 23 -4.49 6.83 9.92
C ASN A 23 -4.81 5.48 10.58
N LEU A 24 -4.67 4.38 9.83
CA LEU A 24 -4.91 3.04 10.36
C LEU A 24 -3.83 2.71 11.38
N GLN A 25 -4.25 2.53 12.63
CA GLN A 25 -3.35 2.10 13.70
C GLN A 25 -3.01 0.61 13.54
N LEU A 26 -1.72 0.30 13.53
CA LEU A 26 -1.20 -1.06 13.44
C LEU A 26 -0.52 -1.45 14.75
N LYS A 27 -0.78 -2.70 15.17
CA LYS A 27 -0.18 -3.33 16.34
C LYS A 27 0.77 -4.46 15.91
N SER A 28 1.45 -5.08 16.87
CA SER A 28 2.27 -6.27 16.61
C SER A 28 1.49 -7.45 16.01
N LEU A 29 0.18 -7.51 16.25
CA LEU A 29 -0.75 -8.46 15.64
C LEU A 29 -2.01 -7.71 15.18
N ASN A 30 -2.36 -7.85 13.91
CA ASN A 30 -3.57 -7.27 13.31
C ASN A 30 -4.37 -8.39 12.66
N VAL A 31 -5.67 -8.48 12.97
CA VAL A 31 -6.58 -9.47 12.39
C VAL A 31 -7.56 -8.73 11.48
N LEU A 32 -7.55 -9.06 10.20
CA LEU A 32 -8.45 -8.45 9.20
C LEU A 32 -9.75 -9.25 9.11
N ILE A 33 -10.87 -8.64 9.51
CA ILE A 33 -12.20 -9.25 9.49
C ILE A 33 -13.09 -8.52 8.48
N GLY A 34 -13.96 -9.26 7.78
CA GLY A 34 -14.93 -8.70 6.85
C GLY A 34 -15.38 -9.70 5.78
N GLY A 35 -16.42 -9.35 5.02
CA GLY A 35 -16.96 -10.19 3.94
C GLY A 35 -15.99 -10.42 2.77
N ASN A 36 -16.37 -11.29 1.83
CA ASN A 36 -15.58 -11.50 0.61
C ASN A 36 -15.62 -10.24 -0.27
N GLY A 37 -14.50 -9.92 -0.92
CA GLY A 37 -14.40 -8.78 -1.84
C GLY A 37 -14.23 -7.39 -1.18
N VAL A 38 -14.31 -7.26 0.15
CA VAL A 38 -14.21 -5.96 0.84
C VAL A 38 -12.81 -5.34 0.85
N GLY A 39 -11.81 -6.00 0.26
CA GLY A 39 -10.44 -5.47 0.13
C GLY A 39 -9.41 -6.04 1.10
N LYS A 40 -9.72 -7.07 1.89
CA LYS A 40 -8.75 -7.72 2.80
C LYS A 40 -7.48 -8.20 2.08
N SER A 41 -7.63 -8.93 0.97
CA SER A 41 -6.49 -9.40 0.18
C SER A 41 -5.73 -8.25 -0.48
N ASN A 42 -6.42 -7.17 -0.87
CA ASN A 42 -5.77 -5.97 -1.40
C ASN A 42 -4.94 -5.25 -0.34
N PHE A 43 -5.38 -5.25 0.92
CA PHE A 43 -4.58 -4.75 2.03
C PHE A 43 -3.29 -5.55 2.24
N VAL A 44 -3.34 -6.88 2.07
CA VAL A 44 -2.12 -7.71 2.10
C VAL A 44 -1.23 -7.46 0.87
N ASP A 45 -1.82 -7.33 -0.31
CA ASP A 45 -1.08 -7.03 -1.55
C ASP A 45 -0.36 -5.68 -1.52
N TYR A 46 -0.89 -4.71 -0.77
CA TYR A 46 -0.21 -3.44 -0.54
C TYR A 46 1.16 -3.64 0.12
N PHE A 47 1.25 -4.51 1.14
CA PHE A 47 2.54 -4.84 1.76
C PHE A 47 3.46 -5.62 0.82
N ARG A 48 2.92 -6.46 -0.06
CA ARG A 48 3.71 -7.12 -1.10
C ARG A 48 4.30 -6.12 -2.10
N MET A 49 3.53 -5.11 -2.49
CA MET A 49 4.03 -4.01 -3.32
C MET A 49 5.18 -3.27 -2.64
N LEU A 50 5.04 -2.95 -1.35
CA LEU A 50 6.09 -2.29 -0.58
C LEU A 50 7.39 -3.12 -0.56
N ASP A 51 7.29 -4.42 -0.32
CA ASP A 51 8.45 -5.32 -0.32
C ASP A 51 9.18 -5.32 -1.68
N GLU A 52 8.43 -5.45 -2.78
CA GLU A 52 8.99 -5.41 -4.14
C GLU A 52 9.57 -4.03 -4.50
N MET A 53 8.99 -2.94 -3.97
CA MET A 53 9.53 -1.60 -4.10
C MET A 53 10.86 -1.44 -3.37
N MET A 54 10.95 -1.90 -2.12
CA MET A 54 12.20 -1.89 -1.33
C MET A 54 13.27 -2.81 -1.93
N ALA A 55 12.86 -3.90 -2.57
CA ALA A 55 13.74 -4.79 -3.30
C ALA A 55 14.19 -4.28 -4.68
N GLY A 56 13.73 -3.09 -5.11
CA GLY A 56 14.08 -2.50 -6.41
C GLY A 56 13.44 -3.20 -7.62
N ARG A 57 12.40 -4.01 -7.40
CA ARG A 57 11.72 -4.81 -8.45
C ARG A 57 10.29 -4.36 -8.73
N LEU A 58 9.91 -3.17 -8.28
CA LEU A 58 8.56 -2.62 -8.45
C LEU A 58 8.05 -2.73 -9.89
N GLN A 59 8.84 -2.29 -10.89
CA GLN A 59 8.41 -2.32 -12.28
C GLN A 59 8.09 -3.73 -12.79
N LEU A 60 8.91 -4.71 -12.44
CA LEU A 60 8.68 -6.12 -12.78
C LEU A 60 7.41 -6.63 -12.10
N TRP A 61 7.25 -6.33 -10.82
CA TRP A 61 6.05 -6.71 -10.08
C TRP A 61 4.78 -6.09 -10.65
N VAL A 62 4.79 -4.78 -10.98
CA VAL A 62 3.66 -4.08 -11.60
C VAL A 62 3.28 -4.74 -12.93
N ARG A 63 4.26 -5.10 -13.77
CA ARG A 63 4.02 -5.83 -15.03
C ARG A 63 3.35 -7.18 -14.77
N ASN A 64 3.83 -7.94 -13.78
CA ASN A 64 3.25 -9.24 -13.39
C ASN A 64 1.82 -9.13 -12.81
N GLN A 65 1.49 -8.00 -12.17
CA GLN A 65 0.13 -7.69 -11.72
C GLN A 65 -0.79 -7.25 -12.88
N GLY A 66 -0.27 -7.14 -14.09
CA GLY A 66 -1.02 -6.73 -15.29
C GLY A 66 -1.07 -5.23 -15.51
N GLY A 67 -0.07 -4.49 -15.03
CA GLY A 67 0.13 -3.07 -15.29
C GLY A 67 -0.50 -2.14 -14.26
N ALA A 68 -0.22 -0.83 -14.41
CA ALA A 68 -0.65 0.20 -13.46
C ALA A 68 -2.18 0.34 -13.37
N ASP A 69 -2.91 0.11 -14.46
CA ASP A 69 -4.37 0.19 -14.49
C ASP A 69 -5.05 -0.80 -13.52
N ARG A 70 -4.45 -1.97 -13.28
CA ARG A 70 -4.96 -2.91 -12.28
C ARG A 70 -4.62 -2.54 -10.84
N LEU A 71 -3.61 -1.70 -10.65
CA LEU A 71 -3.11 -1.31 -9.33
C LEU A 71 -3.72 -0.01 -8.84
N LEU A 72 -4.03 0.92 -9.74
CA LEU A 72 -4.69 2.18 -9.39
C LEU A 72 -6.17 1.93 -9.13
N SER A 73 -6.72 2.56 -8.10
CA SER A 73 -8.14 2.42 -7.75
C SER A 73 -9.02 2.87 -8.91
N TYR A 74 -9.86 1.96 -9.42
CA TYR A 74 -10.70 2.22 -10.61
C TYR A 74 -9.91 2.57 -11.88
N GLY A 75 -8.64 2.16 -11.94
CA GLY A 75 -7.79 2.33 -13.12
C GLY A 75 -7.18 3.72 -13.26
N VAL A 76 -6.31 3.85 -14.26
CA VAL A 76 -5.52 5.08 -14.53
C VAL A 76 -6.38 6.27 -14.94
N LYS A 77 -7.62 6.02 -15.38
CA LYS A 77 -8.57 7.08 -15.77
C LYS A 77 -9.13 7.82 -14.56
N GLU A 78 -9.36 7.09 -13.47
CA GLU A 78 -10.01 7.62 -12.27
C GLU A 78 -8.98 8.00 -11.19
N THR A 79 -7.91 7.23 -11.06
CA THR A 79 -6.86 7.46 -10.05
C THR A 79 -5.52 7.65 -10.74
N GLN A 80 -4.91 8.82 -10.53
CA GLN A 80 -3.62 9.18 -11.15
C GLN A 80 -2.42 8.67 -10.36
N LYS A 81 -2.57 8.45 -9.05
CA LYS A 81 -1.46 8.07 -8.17
C LYS A 81 -1.87 7.19 -7.00
N ILE A 82 -0.93 6.38 -6.55
CA ILE A 82 -0.97 5.77 -5.22
C ILE A 82 -0.24 6.72 -4.27
N HIS A 83 -0.87 7.07 -3.17
CA HIS A 83 -0.23 7.85 -2.10
C HIS A 83 -0.12 6.99 -0.85
N SER A 84 1.03 7.02 -0.18
CA SER A 84 1.15 6.40 1.14
C SER A 84 2.05 7.16 2.10
N SER A 85 1.64 7.12 3.38
CA SER A 85 2.45 7.48 4.54
C SER A 85 2.48 6.29 5.50
N LEU A 86 3.69 5.95 5.96
CA LEU A 86 3.97 4.91 6.95
C LEU A 86 4.75 5.52 8.11
N SER A 87 4.20 5.43 9.32
CA SER A 87 4.89 5.89 10.53
C SER A 87 5.50 4.73 11.31
N PHE A 88 6.73 4.93 11.79
CA PHE A 88 7.49 3.99 12.59
C PHE A 88 7.89 4.66 13.91
N GLY A 89 6.89 5.14 14.65
CA GLY A 89 7.08 5.98 15.84
C GLY A 89 7.52 7.38 15.44
N GLY A 90 8.79 7.74 15.70
CA GLY A 90 9.34 9.05 15.37
C GLY A 90 9.83 9.21 13.92
N ASN A 91 9.69 8.19 13.07
CA ASN A 91 10.12 8.24 11.67
C ASN A 91 8.91 8.07 10.76
N GLU A 92 8.98 8.64 9.57
CA GLU A 92 7.95 8.53 8.55
C GLU A 92 8.58 8.19 7.20
N TYR A 93 7.89 7.35 6.43
CA TYR A 93 8.18 7.11 5.03
C TYR A 93 6.95 7.51 4.21
N LEU A 94 7.12 8.49 3.31
CA LEU A 94 6.08 9.02 2.46
C LEU A 94 6.49 8.87 1.00
N PHE A 95 5.56 8.38 0.18
CA PHE A 95 5.79 8.27 -1.25
C PHE A 95 4.50 8.42 -2.06
N GLU A 96 4.70 8.81 -3.32
CA GLU A 96 3.67 8.78 -4.35
C GLU A 96 4.18 7.97 -5.55
N LEU A 97 3.32 7.13 -6.12
CA LEU A 97 3.61 6.37 -7.33
C LEU A 97 2.63 6.77 -8.42
N GLU A 98 3.18 7.19 -9.55
CA GLU A 98 2.43 7.52 -10.76
C GLU A 98 2.79 6.51 -11.86
N PRO A 99 1.83 6.16 -12.74
CA PRO A 99 2.09 5.30 -13.88
C PRO A 99 3.08 5.98 -14.83
N THR A 100 4.03 5.21 -15.37
CA THR A 100 4.88 5.69 -16.45
C THR A 100 4.06 5.76 -17.74
N VAL A 101 4.14 6.90 -18.44
CA VAL A 101 3.52 7.15 -19.75
C VAL A 101 4.19 6.31 -20.84
#